data_AF-A0A0C2FMN4-F1
#
_entry.id   AF-A0A0C2FMN4-F1
#
_cell.length_a   1.000
_cell.length_b   1.000
_cell.length_c   1.000
_cell.angle_alpha   90.00
_cell.angle_beta   90.00
_cell.angle_gamma   90.00
#
_symmetry.space_group_name_H-M   'P 1'
#
loop_
_entity.id
_entity.type
_entity.pdbx_description
1 polymer ?
#
loop_
_entity_poly.entity_id
_entity_poly.type
_entity_poly.pdbx_seq_one_letter_code
_entity_poly.pdbx_strand_id
1 'polypeptide(L)'
;MWGSPDIMKLFDNTPNAHSFMYDENDEDFASNEAYKLDEWVFNHVEAFFEEAKNNTQLWQSLSAGRNIFFLHLLGLDTNGHGNKPHSKEYIENIAVVDRGIERMQLVFDDFFYDQSTAWIFTADHGMTDWGSHGAGSDEEVLTPFIAWGAGVQKGGARSTISQVQ
;
A
#
# COMPACT_ATOMS: atom_id res chain seq x y z
N MET A 1 -2.06 5.29 8.91
CA MET A 1 -1.17 5.24 7.73
C MET A 1 0.00 4.38 8.11
N TRP A 2 0.45 3.51 7.22
CA TRP A 2 1.51 2.54 7.49
C TRP A 2 2.51 2.54 6.36
N GLY A 3 3.81 2.45 6.69
CA GLY A 3 4.86 2.21 5.71
C GLY A 3 6.12 3.01 6.01
N SER A 4 6.77 3.45 4.93
CA SER A 4 8.11 4.02 4.98
C SER A 4 8.18 5.34 5.75
N PRO A 5 9.17 5.55 6.64
CA PRO A 5 9.37 6.80 7.37
C PRO A 5 9.40 8.05 6.49
N ASP A 6 10.07 8.01 5.34
CA ASP A 6 10.17 9.16 4.43
C ASP A 6 8.81 9.60 3.87
N ILE A 7 7.92 8.65 3.57
CA ILE A 7 6.55 8.92 3.10
C ILE A 7 5.63 9.29 4.27
N MET A 8 5.70 8.57 5.39
CA MET A 8 4.83 8.85 6.55
C MET A 8 5.08 10.26 7.12
N LYS A 9 6.35 10.69 7.18
CA LYS A 9 6.75 12.00 7.70
C LYS A 9 6.25 13.18 6.86
N LEU A 10 5.87 12.96 5.60
CA LEU A 10 5.22 14.00 4.77
C LEU A 10 3.90 14.51 5.39
N PHE A 11 3.29 13.71 6.25
CA PHE A 11 1.99 13.99 6.86
C PHE A 11 2.06 14.40 8.33
N ASP A 12 3.25 14.55 8.94
CA ASP A 12 3.43 14.82 10.38
C ASP A 12 2.66 16.05 10.90
N ASN A 13 2.45 17.04 10.04
CA ASN A 13 1.71 18.26 10.38
C ASN A 13 0.20 18.16 10.14
N THR A 14 -0.31 16.96 9.85
CA THR A 14 -1.75 16.73 9.58
C THR A 14 -2.45 16.37 10.90
N PRO A 15 -3.35 17.22 11.44
CA PRO A 15 -3.87 17.06 12.82
C PRO A 15 -4.63 15.76 13.11
N ASN A 16 -5.16 15.11 12.07
CA ASN A 16 -5.95 13.87 12.17
C ASN A 16 -5.25 12.68 11.51
N ALA A 17 -3.95 12.79 11.20
CA ALA A 17 -3.17 11.69 10.67
C ALA A 17 -2.55 10.90 11.82
N HIS A 18 -2.70 9.58 11.76
CA HIS A 18 -2.01 8.65 12.64
C HIS A 18 -1.08 7.80 11.77
N SER A 19 0.22 7.87 12.03
CA SER A 19 1.27 7.22 11.24
C SER A 19 1.96 6.14 12.05
N PHE A 20 2.18 5.00 11.41
CA PHE A 20 2.98 3.89 11.91
C PHE A 20 4.06 3.60 10.87
N MET A 21 5.31 3.54 11.27
CA MET A 21 6.44 3.32 10.38
C MET A 21 7.42 2.33 10.99
N TYR A 22 8.09 1.56 10.13
CA TYR A 22 9.24 0.75 10.52
C TYR A 22 10.47 1.64 10.74
N ASP A 23 11.59 1.07 11.19
CA ASP A 23 12.83 1.81 11.35
C ASP A 23 13.44 2.10 9.97
N GLU A 24 14.01 3.29 9.77
CA GLU A 24 14.69 3.65 8.52
C GLU A 24 15.88 2.72 8.21
N ASN A 25 16.47 2.09 9.23
CA ASN A 25 17.54 1.12 9.04
C ASN A 25 17.05 -0.24 8.51
N ASP A 26 15.74 -0.50 8.51
CA ASP A 26 15.17 -1.72 7.94
C ASP A 26 15.05 -1.64 6.40
N GLU A 27 15.24 -0.45 5.79
CA GLU A 27 15.27 -0.23 4.35
C GLU A 27 16.60 -0.66 3.71
N ASP A 28 16.81 -1.97 3.62
CA ASP A 28 17.98 -2.53 2.94
C ASP A 28 17.72 -2.79 1.46
N PHE A 29 18.17 -1.84 0.61
CA PHE A 29 18.03 -1.94 -0.84
C PHE A 29 18.86 -3.06 -1.51
N ALA A 30 19.73 -3.72 -0.75
CA ALA A 30 20.49 -4.89 -1.20
C ALA A 30 19.90 -6.21 -0.70
N SER A 31 18.80 -6.17 0.06
CA SER A 31 18.19 -7.35 0.66
C SER A 31 17.37 -8.16 -0.35
N ASN A 32 17.48 -9.49 -0.27
CA ASN A 32 16.60 -10.42 -0.98
C ASN A 32 15.29 -10.68 -0.21
N GLU A 33 15.09 -10.03 0.92
CA GLU A 33 13.91 -10.18 1.78
C GLU A 33 13.10 -8.88 1.86
N ALA A 34 13.17 -8.04 0.84
CA ALA A 34 12.48 -6.74 0.79
C ALA A 34 10.97 -6.82 1.05
N TYR A 35 10.35 -7.95 0.69
CA TYR A 35 8.94 -8.25 0.95
C TYR A 35 8.58 -8.17 2.44
N LYS A 36 9.55 -8.25 3.36
CA LYS A 36 9.33 -8.14 4.80
C LYS A 36 8.76 -6.79 5.22
N LEU A 37 9.09 -5.71 4.52
CA LEU A 37 8.53 -4.39 4.81
C LEU A 37 7.06 -4.30 4.37
N ASP A 38 6.68 -4.98 3.30
CA ASP A 38 5.27 -5.10 2.90
C ASP A 38 4.49 -5.93 3.93
N GLU A 39 5.06 -7.07 4.36
CA GLU A 39 4.50 -7.88 5.45
C GLU A 39 4.41 -7.10 6.77
N TRP A 40 5.40 -6.26 7.08
CA TRP A 40 5.34 -5.38 8.24
C TRP A 40 4.09 -4.50 8.17
N VAL A 41 3.82 -3.87 7.03
CA VAL A 41 2.63 -3.02 6.84
C VAL A 41 1.35 -3.81 7.06
N PHE A 42 1.19 -4.96 6.40
CA PHE A 42 -0.01 -5.78 6.53
C PHE A 42 -0.23 -6.26 7.98
N ASN A 43 0.82 -6.76 8.63
CA ASN A 43 0.76 -7.26 10.01
C ASN A 43 0.41 -6.15 11.01
N HIS A 44 0.91 -4.92 10.80
CA HIS A 44 0.60 -3.81 11.71
C HIS A 44 -0.81 -3.26 11.49
N VAL A 45 -1.36 -3.36 10.28
CA VAL A 45 -2.79 -3.06 10.05
C VAL A 45 -3.67 -4.10 10.73
N GLU A 46 -3.37 -5.39 10.57
CA GLU A 46 -4.06 -6.48 11.27
C GLU A 46 -4.05 -6.28 12.79
N ALA A 47 -2.88 -6.03 13.38
CA ALA A 47 -2.74 -5.79 14.80
C ALA A 47 -3.53 -4.55 15.28
N PHE A 48 -3.53 -3.47 14.50
CA PHE A 48 -4.30 -2.27 14.81
C PHE A 48 -5.81 -2.54 14.87
N PHE A 49 -6.35 -3.31 13.92
CA PHE A 49 -7.77 -3.65 13.92
C PHE A 49 -8.13 -4.64 15.04
N GLU A 50 -7.24 -5.58 15.39
CA GLU A 50 -7.42 -6.46 16.55
C GLU A 50 -7.40 -5.69 17.89
N GLU A 51 -6.54 -4.68 18.02
CA GLU A 51 -6.57 -3.77 19.17
C GLU A 51 -7.88 -2.98 19.21
N ALA A 52 -8.31 -2.45 18.06
CA ALA A 52 -9.52 -1.64 17.95
C ALA A 52 -10.78 -2.41 18.39
N LYS A 53 -10.85 -3.73 18.19
CA LYS A 53 -11.96 -4.57 18.68
C LYS A 53 -12.12 -4.52 20.20
N ASN A 54 -11.04 -4.29 20.94
CA ASN A 54 -11.04 -4.28 22.41
C ASN A 54 -10.87 -2.87 23.01
N ASN A 55 -10.68 -1.84 22.17
CA ASN A 55 -10.50 -0.46 22.59
C ASN A 55 -11.74 0.36 22.22
N THR A 56 -12.63 0.63 23.19
CA THR A 56 -13.91 1.32 22.96
C THR A 56 -13.74 2.69 22.30
N GLN A 57 -12.72 3.46 22.68
CA GLN A 57 -12.50 4.79 22.10
C GLN A 57 -12.05 4.69 20.64
N LEU A 58 -11.15 3.76 20.35
CA LEU A 58 -10.67 3.53 18.98
C LEU A 58 -11.80 2.99 18.09
N TRP A 59 -12.57 2.02 18.58
CA TRP A 59 -13.73 1.49 17.87
C TRP A 59 -14.75 2.59 17.55
N GLN A 60 -15.08 3.45 18.52
CA GLN A 60 -16.00 4.58 18.32
C GLN A 60 -15.47 5.57 17.27
N SER A 61 -14.17 5.88 17.31
CA SER A 61 -13.53 6.77 16.33
C SER A 61 -13.64 6.20 14.92
N LEU A 62 -13.27 4.93 14.74
CA LEU A 62 -13.33 4.26 13.43
C LEU A 62 -14.79 4.10 12.94
N SER A 63 -15.73 3.83 13.85
CA SER A 63 -17.15 3.66 13.50
C SER A 63 -17.86 4.98 13.17
N ALA A 64 -17.26 6.14 13.47
CA ALA A 64 -17.80 7.44 13.08
C ALA A 64 -17.70 7.70 11.56
N GLY A 65 -16.98 6.85 10.83
CA GLY A 65 -16.83 6.90 9.38
C GLY A 65 -15.94 8.04 8.88
N ARG A 66 -15.86 8.19 7.55
CA ARG A 66 -14.95 9.14 6.86
C ARG A 66 -13.48 8.90 7.17
N ASN A 67 -13.11 7.63 7.36
CA ASN A 67 -11.73 7.22 7.56
C ASN A 67 -11.01 7.09 6.22
N ILE A 68 -9.72 7.41 6.21
CA ILE A 68 -8.82 7.13 5.09
C ILE A 68 -7.68 6.28 5.65
N PHE A 69 -7.46 5.12 5.04
CA PHE A 69 -6.36 4.23 5.36
C PHE A 69 -5.38 4.26 4.20
N PHE A 70 -4.12 4.52 4.52
CA PHE A 70 -3.04 4.62 3.55
C PHE A 70 -1.95 3.62 3.92
N LEU A 71 -1.63 2.72 3.00
CA LEU A 71 -0.63 1.67 3.14
C LEU A 71 0.41 1.89 2.04
N HIS A 72 1.63 2.22 2.44
CA HIS A 72 2.76 2.39 1.53
C HIS A 72 3.63 1.12 1.54
N LEU A 73 3.76 0.47 0.39
CA LEU A 73 4.46 -0.81 0.20
C LEU A 73 5.76 -0.56 -0.57
N LEU A 74 6.90 -0.91 0.01
CA LEU A 74 8.23 -0.57 -0.53
C LEU A 74 8.93 -1.77 -1.20
N GLY A 75 8.55 -3.01 -0.87
CA GLY A 75 9.34 -4.19 -1.21
C GLY A 75 9.57 -4.39 -2.71
N LEU A 76 8.60 -3.99 -3.55
CA LEU A 76 8.74 -4.05 -5.00
C LEU A 76 9.77 -3.06 -5.54
N ASP A 77 9.82 -1.83 -5.03
CA ASP A 77 10.83 -0.85 -5.47
C ASP A 77 12.24 -1.34 -5.11
N THR A 78 12.44 -1.77 -3.87
CA THR A 78 13.69 -2.37 -3.40
C THR A 78 14.14 -3.54 -4.28
N ASN A 79 13.26 -4.51 -4.54
CA ASN A 79 13.58 -5.65 -5.40
C ASN A 79 13.82 -5.22 -6.87
N GLY A 80 13.13 -4.20 -7.35
CA GLY A 80 13.32 -3.64 -8.67
C GLY A 80 14.74 -3.12 -8.85
N HIS A 81 15.23 -2.30 -7.91
CA HIS A 81 16.60 -1.78 -7.91
C HIS A 81 17.64 -2.90 -7.79
N GLY A 82 17.50 -3.76 -6.78
CA GLY A 82 18.49 -4.78 -6.44
C GLY A 82 18.54 -5.97 -7.40
N ASN A 83 17.37 -6.57 -7.68
CA ASN A 83 17.25 -7.84 -8.38
C ASN A 83 16.71 -7.72 -9.82
N LYS A 84 16.11 -6.58 -10.18
CA LYS A 84 15.48 -6.27 -11.48
C LYS A 84 14.05 -6.81 -11.62
N PRO A 85 13.16 -6.14 -12.39
CA PRO A 85 11.73 -6.48 -12.44
C PRO A 85 11.38 -7.90 -12.92
N HIS A 86 12.26 -8.55 -13.69
CA HIS A 86 12.04 -9.93 -14.19
C HIS A 86 12.66 -11.01 -13.29
N SER A 87 13.23 -10.63 -12.15
CA SER A 87 13.82 -11.56 -11.20
C SER A 87 12.78 -12.41 -10.48
N LYS A 88 13.25 -13.51 -9.92
CA LYS A 88 12.41 -14.37 -9.09
C LYS A 88 11.93 -13.62 -7.86
N GLU A 89 12.81 -12.86 -7.23
CA GLU A 89 12.59 -12.09 -6.01
C GLU A 89 11.47 -11.05 -6.22
N TYR A 90 11.52 -10.30 -7.34
CA TYR A 90 10.49 -9.32 -7.69
C TYR A 90 9.12 -10.00 -7.91
N ILE A 91 9.07 -11.08 -8.70
CA ILE A 91 7.82 -11.81 -8.97
C ILE A 91 7.24 -12.46 -7.71
N GLU A 92 8.08 -13.02 -6.84
CA GLU A 92 7.65 -13.58 -5.56
C GLU A 92 7.12 -12.48 -4.63
N ASN A 93 7.73 -11.29 -4.63
CA ASN A 93 7.22 -10.15 -3.87
C ASN A 93 5.88 -9.63 -4.42
N ILE A 94 5.64 -9.66 -5.74
CA ILE A 94 4.31 -9.36 -6.30
C ILE A 94 3.27 -10.30 -5.70
N ALA A 95 3.58 -11.60 -5.59
CA ALA A 95 2.67 -12.58 -4.99
C ALA A 95 2.45 -12.34 -3.48
N VAL A 96 3.43 -11.78 -2.76
CA VAL A 96 3.26 -11.34 -1.37
C VAL A 96 2.28 -10.18 -1.29
N VAL A 97 2.44 -9.15 -2.11
CA VAL A 97 1.54 -7.98 -2.15
C VAL A 97 0.12 -8.39 -2.52
N ASP A 98 -0.05 -9.25 -3.53
CA ASP A 98 -1.36 -9.75 -3.97
C ASP A 98 -2.12 -10.47 -2.83
N ARG A 99 -1.45 -11.39 -2.11
CA ARG A 99 -2.04 -12.04 -0.93
C ARG A 99 -2.29 -11.06 0.23
N GLY A 100 -1.42 -10.07 0.39
CA GLY A 100 -1.58 -9.01 1.38
C GLY A 100 -2.84 -8.18 1.13
N ILE A 101 -3.14 -7.85 -0.13
CA ILE A 101 -4.38 -7.14 -0.51
C ILE A 101 -5.61 -7.97 -0.14
N GLU A 102 -5.62 -9.28 -0.43
CA GLU A 102 -6.71 -10.17 -0.02
C GLU A 102 -6.89 -10.18 1.50
N ARG A 103 -5.79 -10.30 2.27
CA ARG A 103 -5.82 -10.21 3.74
C ARG A 103 -6.42 -8.90 4.23
N MET A 104 -6.01 -7.77 3.66
CA MET A 104 -6.55 -6.45 4.04
C MET A 104 -8.05 -6.35 3.76
N GLN A 105 -8.54 -6.89 2.65
CA GLN A 105 -9.98 -6.93 2.39
C GLN A 105 -10.74 -7.69 3.48
N LEU A 106 -10.25 -8.87 3.86
CA LEU A 106 -10.87 -9.68 4.90
C LEU A 106 -10.89 -8.97 6.26
N VAL A 107 -9.79 -8.30 6.64
CA VAL A 107 -9.70 -7.54 7.90
C VAL A 107 -10.72 -6.41 7.94
N PHE A 108 -10.83 -5.64 6.87
CA PHE A 108 -11.76 -4.51 6.81
C PHE A 108 -13.22 -4.97 6.74
N ASP A 109 -13.50 -6.03 5.97
CA ASP A 109 -14.84 -6.60 5.87
C ASP A 109 -15.32 -7.18 7.21
N ASP A 110 -14.45 -7.87 7.96
CA ASP A 110 -14.74 -8.41 9.29
C ASP A 110 -14.96 -7.30 10.32
N PHE A 111 -14.13 -6.24 10.29
CA PHE A 111 -14.20 -5.18 11.29
C PHE A 111 -15.40 -4.24 11.11
N PHE A 112 -15.66 -3.77 9.89
CA PHE A 112 -16.72 -2.79 9.65
C PHE A 112 -18.09 -3.44 9.39
N TYR A 113 -18.10 -4.60 8.72
CA TYR A 113 -19.31 -5.38 8.41
C TYR A 113 -20.45 -4.59 7.74
N ASP A 114 -20.14 -3.52 7.02
CA ASP A 114 -21.11 -2.59 6.44
C ASP A 114 -21.07 -2.53 4.90
N GLN A 115 -20.09 -3.21 4.28
CA GLN A 115 -19.83 -3.20 2.84
C GLN A 115 -19.64 -1.77 2.29
N SER A 116 -19.13 -0.83 3.10
CA SER A 116 -18.97 0.59 2.73
C SER A 116 -17.55 0.99 2.31
N THR A 117 -16.60 0.05 2.36
CA THR A 117 -15.21 0.29 1.98
C THR A 117 -15.03 0.37 0.47
N ALA A 118 -14.40 1.45 0.00
CA ALA A 118 -13.88 1.58 -1.35
C ALA A 118 -12.35 1.44 -1.31
N TRP A 119 -11.79 0.81 -2.35
CA TRP A 119 -10.37 0.53 -2.46
C TRP A 119 -9.79 1.24 -3.67
N ILE A 120 -8.56 1.73 -3.53
CA ILE A 120 -7.72 2.20 -4.62
C ILE A 120 -6.36 1.53 -4.45
N PHE A 121 -5.91 0.85 -5.50
CA PHE A 121 -4.56 0.30 -5.61
C PHE A 121 -3.85 0.98 -6.77
N THR A 122 -2.67 1.53 -6.49
CA THR A 122 -1.87 2.24 -7.48
C THR A 122 -0.39 2.19 -7.09
N ALA A 123 0.47 2.66 -7.99
CA ALA A 123 1.87 2.91 -7.72
C ALA A 123 2.17 4.38 -8.01
N ASP A 124 3.16 4.92 -7.31
CA ASP A 124 3.66 6.28 -7.47
C ASP A 124 4.62 6.42 -8.66
N HIS A 125 5.29 5.33 -9.05
CA HIS A 125 6.07 5.26 -10.27
C HIS A 125 6.09 3.84 -10.87
N GLY A 126 6.49 3.77 -12.15
CA GLY A 126 6.89 2.54 -12.81
C GLY A 126 8.40 2.31 -12.69
N MET A 127 8.92 1.30 -13.39
CA MET A 127 10.32 0.90 -13.31
C MET A 127 10.78 0.34 -14.64
N THR A 128 11.97 0.73 -15.08
CA THR A 128 12.61 0.15 -16.28
C THR A 128 13.08 -1.28 -16.04
N ASP A 129 13.34 -2.04 -17.12
CA ASP A 129 13.96 -3.38 -17.05
C ASP A 129 15.32 -3.39 -16.32
N TRP A 130 16.01 -2.23 -16.26
CA TRP A 130 17.26 -2.06 -15.52
C TRP A 130 17.07 -1.79 -14.03
N GLY A 131 15.84 -1.76 -13.53
CA GLY A 131 15.56 -1.44 -12.13
C GLY A 131 15.91 0.01 -11.84
N SER A 132 15.53 0.93 -12.72
CA SER A 132 15.69 2.37 -12.51
C SER A 132 14.41 3.11 -12.82
N HIS A 133 14.18 4.23 -12.12
CA HIS A 133 13.08 5.15 -12.35
C HIS A 133 13.55 6.61 -12.18
N GLY A 134 12.70 7.58 -12.59
CA GLY A 134 12.95 9.02 -12.46
C GLY A 134 13.44 9.75 -13.72
N ALA A 135 13.70 9.05 -14.83
CA ALA A 135 14.08 9.66 -16.11
C ALA A 135 12.88 10.03 -17.00
N GLY A 136 11.68 9.53 -16.68
CA GLY A 136 10.42 9.93 -17.31
C GLY A 136 10.07 9.17 -18.59
N SER A 137 10.65 7.99 -18.82
CA SER A 137 10.19 7.08 -19.88
C SER A 137 8.81 6.51 -19.57
N ASP A 138 8.13 5.98 -20.59
CA ASP A 138 6.80 5.35 -20.44
C ASP A 138 6.80 4.25 -19.36
N GLU A 139 7.86 3.43 -19.27
CA GLU A 139 8.02 2.39 -18.26
C GLU A 139 8.08 2.94 -16.83
N GLU A 140 8.55 4.17 -16.65
CA GLU A 140 8.74 4.82 -15.35
C GLU A 140 7.52 5.64 -14.91
N VAL A 141 6.63 6.02 -15.84
CA VAL A 141 5.48 6.89 -15.55
C VAL A 141 4.13 6.17 -15.68
N LEU A 142 4.07 5.04 -16.37
CA LEU A 142 2.85 4.25 -16.48
C LEU A 142 2.67 3.37 -15.24
N THR A 143 1.72 3.75 -14.38
CA THR A 143 1.40 3.01 -13.17
C THR A 143 0.02 2.37 -13.24
N PRO A 144 -0.21 1.25 -12.52
CA PRO A 144 -1.56 0.73 -12.36
C PRO A 144 -2.42 1.73 -11.58
N PHE A 145 -3.70 1.82 -11.93
CA PHE A 145 -4.72 2.46 -11.11
C PHE A 145 -5.95 1.58 -11.15
N ILE A 146 -6.27 0.96 -10.01
CA ILE A 146 -7.36 0.00 -9.86
C ILE A 146 -8.24 0.48 -8.72
N ALA A 147 -9.54 0.62 -8.97
CA ALA A 147 -10.52 0.96 -7.95
C ALA A 147 -11.65 -0.07 -7.92
N TRP A 148 -12.10 -0.45 -6.72
CA TRP A 148 -13.21 -1.38 -6.52
C TRP A 148 -13.87 -1.15 -5.15
N GLY A 149 -14.92 -1.93 -4.85
CA GLY A 149 -15.67 -1.83 -3.59
C GLY A 149 -16.85 -0.87 -3.67
N ALA A 150 -17.24 -0.31 -2.52
CA ALA A 150 -18.42 0.53 -2.38
C ALA A 150 -18.37 1.76 -3.30
N GLY A 151 -19.49 2.07 -3.96
CA GLY A 151 -19.61 3.24 -4.83
C GLY A 151 -18.87 3.15 -6.18
N VAL A 152 -18.05 2.11 -6.43
CA VAL A 152 -17.35 1.92 -7.71
C VAL A 152 -18.20 1.07 -8.66
N GLN A 153 -18.48 1.59 -9.86
CA GLN A 153 -19.23 0.87 -10.89
C GLN A 153 -18.44 -0.32 -11.43
N LYS A 154 -19.06 -1.51 -11.44
CA LYS A 154 -18.48 -2.72 -12.04
C LYS A 154 -18.53 -2.67 -13.58
N GLY A 155 -17.49 -3.20 -14.23
CA GLY A 155 -17.50 -3.46 -15.69
C GLY A 155 -17.23 -2.25 -16.59
N GLY A 156 -16.40 -1.30 -16.15
CA GLY A 156 -16.00 -0.13 -16.93
C GLY A 156 -14.92 -0.41 -18.00
N ALA A 157 -14.72 0.53 -18.91
CA ALA A 157 -13.64 0.49 -19.89
C ALA A 157 -12.29 0.78 -19.23
N ARG A 158 -11.23 0.10 -19.69
CA ARG A 158 -9.85 0.46 -19.32
C ARG A 158 -9.44 1.71 -20.10
N SER A 159 -8.99 2.73 -19.39
CA SER A 159 -8.51 4.00 -19.96
C SER A 159 -7.15 4.36 -19.40
N THR A 160 -6.30 4.96 -20.23
CA THR A 160 -5.09 5.65 -19.77
C THR A 160 -5.49 7.06 -19.34
N ILE A 161 -5.06 7.47 -18.16
CA ILE A 161 -5.36 8.79 -17.58
C ILE A 161 -4.03 9.49 -17.29
N SER A 162 -3.87 10.73 -17.77
CA SER A 162 -2.78 11.60 -17.34
C SER A 162 -3.13 12.18 -15.98
N GLN A 163 -2.46 11.71 -14.92
CA GLN A 163 -2.73 12.13 -13.54
C GLN A 163 -2.29 13.58 -13.25
N VAL A 164 -1.37 14.11 -14.05
CA VAL A 164 -0.90 15.50 -13.98
C VAL A 164 -1.00 16.10 -15.39
N GLN A 165 -1.55 17.32 -15.49
CA GLN A 165 -1.61 18.13 -16.71
C GLN A 165 -0.38 19.02 -16.84
#